data_AF-A0A7D5S0Y4-F1
#
_entry.id   AF-A0A7D5S0Y4-F1
#
_cell.length_a   1.000
_cell.length_b   1.000
_cell.length_c   1.000
_cell.angle_alpha   90.00
_cell.angle_beta   90.00
_cell.angle_gamma   90.00
#
_symmetry.space_group_name_H-M   'P 1'
#
loop_
_entity.id
_entity.type
_entity.pdbx_description
1 polymer ?
#
loop_
_entity_poly.entity_id
_entity_poly.type
_entity_poly.pdbx_seq_one_letter_code
_entity_poly.pdbx_strand_id
1 'polypeptide(L)' 'MKWDTLIAEMLAYEGYSIKRIAKEAGVSEATVRNLYAHRTKNPHRNVGSKLVQLYITLQAKYQVNQQ' A
#
# COMPACT_ATOMS: atom_id res chain seq x y z
N MET A 1 -11.90 -0.23 -6.67
CA MET A 1 -10.44 -0.27 -6.47
C MET A 1 -10.04 -1.68 -6.08
N LYS A 2 -9.00 -2.23 -6.70
CA LYS A 2 -8.48 -3.57 -6.42
C LYS A 2 -7.26 -3.46 -5.50
N TRP A 3 -7.29 -4.11 -4.33
CA TRP A 3 -6.24 -3.94 -3.30
C TRP A 3 -4.90 -4.52 -3.73
N ASP A 4 -4.92 -5.62 -4.46
CA ASP A 4 -3.76 -6.21 -5.13
C ASP A 4 -3.07 -5.23 -6.05
N THR A 5 -3.82 -4.51 -6.88
CA THR A 5 -3.27 -3.52 -7.83
C THR A 5 -2.63 -2.35 -7.06
N LEU A 6 -3.33 -1.80 -6.07
CA LEU A 6 -2.79 -0.71 -5.24
C LEU A 6 -1.50 -1.14 -4.51
N ILE A 7 -1.46 -2.35 -3.97
CA ILE A 7 -0.25 -2.87 -3.28
C ILE A 7 0.87 -3.16 -4.29
N ALA A 8 0.55 -3.69 -5.48
CA ALA A 8 1.52 -3.92 -6.55
C ALA A 8 2.21 -2.62 -6.98
N GLU A 9 1.43 -1.55 -7.16
CA GLU A 9 1.96 -0.23 -7.50
C GLU A 9 2.85 0.33 -6.38
N MET A 10 2.47 0.17 -5.11
CA MET A 10 3.34 0.54 -3.99
C MET A 10 4.65 -0.27 -3.97
N LEU A 11 4.62 -1.55 -4.37
CA LEU A 11 5.81 -2.40 -4.45
C LEU A 11 6.72 -2.03 -5.63
N ALA A 12 6.21 -1.33 -6.64
CA ALA A 12 7.00 -0.86 -7.77
C ALA A 12 7.92 0.33 -7.40
N TYR A 13 7.69 0.99 -6.26
CA TYR A 13 8.58 2.03 -5.77
C TYR A 13 9.89 1.43 -5.22
N GLU A 14 11.01 2.08 -5.55
CA GLU A 14 12.33 1.62 -5.11
C GLU A 14 12.42 1.47 -3.58
N GLY A 15 12.87 0.30 -3.14
CA GLY A 15 13.04 0.00 -1.71
C GLY A 15 11.73 -0.20 -0.93
N TYR A 16 10.58 -0.31 -1.60
CA TYR A 16 9.33 -0.74 -0.98
C TYR A 16 9.20 -2.26 -0.93
N SER A 17 8.73 -2.73 0.20
CA SER A 17 8.41 -4.14 0.46
C SER A 17 7.11 -4.20 1.24
N ILE A 18 6.47 -5.37 1.29
CA ILE A 18 5.25 -5.58 2.10
C ILE A 18 5.47 -5.15 3.56
N LYS A 19 6.64 -5.45 4.11
CA LYS A 19 7.05 -5.04 5.47
C LYS A 19 7.08 -3.53 5.62
N ARG A 20 7.66 -2.82 4.64
CA ARG A 20 7.73 -1.37 4.66
C ARG A 20 6.36 -0.72 4.50
N ILE A 21 5.55 -1.20 3.55
CA ILE A 21 4.16 -0.74 3.34
C ILE A 21 3.37 -0.88 4.62
N ALA A 22 3.43 -2.05 5.27
CA ALA A 22 2.73 -2.31 6.52
C ALA A 22 3.18 -1.35 7.63
N LYS A 23 4.49 -1.16 7.78
CA LYS A 23 5.07 -0.24 8.77
C LYS A 23 4.62 1.20 8.53
N GLU A 24 4.72 1.71 7.31
CA GLU A 24 4.39 3.09 6.99
C GLU A 24 2.88 3.37 7.03
N ALA A 25 2.05 2.41 6.62
CA ALA A 25 0.60 2.52 6.74
C ALA A 25 0.09 2.26 8.18
N GLY A 26 0.94 1.78 9.09
CA GLY A 26 0.54 1.43 10.45
C GLY A 26 -0.50 0.30 10.50
N VAL A 27 -0.25 -0.78 9.74
CA VAL A 27 -1.05 -2.02 9.67
C VAL A 27 -0.12 -3.24 9.79
N SER A 28 -0.68 -4.43 10.01
CA SER A 28 0.14 -5.65 10.07
C SER A 28 0.59 -6.13 8.69
N GLU A 29 1.77 -6.74 8.60
CA GLU A 29 2.25 -7.37 7.36
C GLU A 29 1.27 -8.42 6.83
N ALA A 30 0.68 -9.21 7.74
CA ALA A 30 -0.32 -10.21 7.39
C ALA A 30 -1.53 -9.60 6.69
N THR A 31 -1.99 -8.42 7.13
CA THR A 31 -3.08 -7.68 6.48
C THR A 31 -2.71 -7.31 5.05
N VAL A 32 -1.52 -6.76 4.83
CA VAL A 32 -1.06 -6.39 3.48
C VAL A 32 -0.91 -7.62 2.60
N ARG A 33 -0.32 -8.71 3.11
CA ARG A 33 -0.20 -9.99 2.37
C ARG A 33 -1.56 -10.55 1.97
N ASN A 34 -2.53 -10.54 2.88
CA ASN A 34 -3.87 -11.07 2.61
C ASN A 34 -4.62 -10.24 1.57
N LEU A 35 -4.47 -8.92 1.60
CA LEU A 35 -5.04 -8.03 0.58
C LEU A 35 -4.37 -8.23 -0.78
N TYR A 36 -3.05 -8.36 -0.80
CA TYR A 36 -2.29 -8.61 -2.03
C TYR A 36 -2.60 -9.98 -2.66
N ALA A 37 -2.74 -11.02 -1.83
CA ALA A 37 -3.05 -12.38 -2.26
C ALA A 37 -4.57 -12.63 -2.47
N HIS A 38 -5.40 -11.58 -2.50
CA HIS A 38 -6.85 -11.67 -2.65
C HIS A 38 -7.59 -12.52 -1.60
N ARG A 39 -6.98 -12.78 -0.45
CA ARG A 39 -7.60 -13.51 0.67
C ARG A 39 -8.60 -12.66 1.45
N THR A 40 -8.60 -11.36 1.22
CA THR A 40 -9.55 -10.41 1.82
C THR A 40 -10.10 -9.48 0.75
N LYS A 41 -11.42 -9.51 0.53
CA LYS A 41 -12.08 -8.63 -0.44
C LYS A 41 -12.22 -7.20 0.08
N ASN A 42 -12.64 -7.06 1.35
CA ASN A 42 -12.89 -5.78 1.99
C ASN A 42 -12.14 -5.69 3.33
N PRO A 43 -11.04 -4.91 3.43
CA PRO A 43 -10.44 -4.60 4.72
C PRO A 43 -11.38 -3.71 5.53
N HIS A 44 -11.15 -3.65 6.84
CA HIS A 44 -11.79 -2.65 7.69
C HIS A 44 -11.52 -1.24 7.15
N ARG A 45 -12.51 -0.33 7.26
CA ARG A 45 -12.43 1.03 6.70
C ARG A 45 -11.12 1.76 7.05
N ASN A 46 -10.69 1.65 8.31
CA ASN A 46 -9.46 2.28 8.79
C ASN A 46 -8.20 1.72 8.10
N VAL A 47 -8.15 0.42 7.81
CA VAL A 47 -7.03 -0.19 7.09
C VAL A 47 -6.99 0.29 5.64
N GLY A 48 -8.15 0.31 4.97
CA GLY A 48 -8.24 0.80 3.61
C GLY A 48 -7.80 2.26 3.47
N SER A 49 -8.27 3.13 4.37
CA SER A 49 -7.91 4.55 4.37
C SER A 49 -6.40 4.76 4.59
N LYS A 50 -5.78 4.02 5.51
CA LYS A 50 -4.33 4.08 5.75
C LYS A 50 -3.50 3.71 4.52
N LEU A 51 -3.88 2.64 3.83
CA LEU A 51 -3.17 2.19 2.62
C LEU A 51 -3.32 3.18 1.46
N VAL A 52 -4.53 3.73 1.27
CA VAL A 52 -4.77 4.76 0.24
C VAL A 52 -3.97 6.03 0.53
N GLN A 53 -3.94 6.49 1.79
CA GLN A 53 -3.17 7.67 2.17
C GLN A 53 -1.67 7.51 1.89
N LEU A 54 -1.12 6.32 2.20
CA LEU A 54 0.27 6.01 1.89
C LEU A 54 0.53 6.03 0.38
N TYR A 55 -0.34 5.39 -0.41
CA TYR A 55 -0.22 5.37 -1.85
C TYR A 55 -0.22 6.78 -2.47
N ILE A 56 -1.16 7.65 -2.07
CA ILE A 56 -1.19 9.05 -2.53
C ILE A 56 0.10 9.78 -2.17
N THR A 57 0.63 9.55 -0.97
CA THR A 57 1.89 10.15 -0.50
C THR A 57 3.07 9.71 -1.37
N LEU A 58 3.10 8.44 -1.80
CA LEU A 58 4.15 7.92 -2.67
C LEU A 58 4.11 8.53 -4.07
N GLN A 59 2.91 8.62 -4.64
CA GLN A 59 2.69 9.28 -5.93
C GLN A 59 3.19 10.72 -5.92
N ALA A 60 2.84 11.50 -4.89
CA ALA A 60 3.29 12.88 -4.77
C ALA A 60 4.83 13.00 -4.67
N LYS A 61 5.49 12.16 -3.87
CA LYS A 61 6.96 12.18 -3.73
C LYS A 61 7.68 11.86 -5.04
N TYR A 62 7.17 10.89 -5.78
CA TYR A 62 7.82 10.43 -7.01
C TYR A 62 7.68 11.43 -8.16
N GLN A 63 6.56 12.15 -8.23
CA GLN A 63 6.37 13.25 -9.18
C GLN A 63 7.36 14.41 -8.92
N VAL A 64 7.65 14.71 -7.65
CA VAL A 64 8.62 15.75 -7.28
C VAL A 64 10.06 15.34 -7.64
N ASN A 65 10.42 14.07 -7.49
CA ASN A 65 11.78 13.59 -7.76
C ASN A 65 12.12 13.44 -9.27
N GLN A 66 11.16 13.63 -10.18
CA GLN A 66 11.38 13.61 -11.63
C GLN A 66 11.50 15.00 -12.28
N GLN A 67 11.56 16.07 -11.47
CA GLN A 67 11.83 17.45 -11.89
C GLN A 67 13.28 17.82 -11.58
#